data_AF-A0A6F8Y5E1-F1
#
_entry.id   AF-A0A6F8Y5E1-F1
#
_cell.length_a   1.000
_cell.length_b   1.000
_cell.length_c   1.000
_cell.angle_alpha   90.00
_cell.angle_beta   90.00
_cell.angle_gamma   90.00
#
_symmetry.space_group_name_H-M   'P 1'
#
loop_
_entity.id
_entity.type
_entity.pdbx_description
1 polymer ?
#
loop_
_entity_poly.entity_id
_entity_poly.type
_entity_poly.pdbx_seq_one_letter_code
_entity_poly.pdbx_strand_id
1 'polypeptide(L)' 'MATDTQTDPAATVDEMTPEEQRALLEREARRNLNMSADEFAAKWRAGEFQGNEDPKVTQVAMLLPDAW' A
#
# COMPACT_ATOMS: atom_id res chain seq x y z
N MET A 1 13.88 -32.94 9.48
CA MET A 1 13.51 -31.58 9.89
C MET A 1 14.55 -30.63 9.31
N ALA A 2 14.34 -30.15 8.10
CA ALA A 2 15.17 -29.12 7.47
C ALA A 2 14.18 -28.20 6.76
N THR A 3 14.02 -26.98 7.26
CA THR A 3 13.27 -25.92 6.58
C THR A 3 14.17 -25.40 5.46
N ASP A 4 13.95 -25.92 4.26
CA ASP A 4 14.53 -25.38 3.04
C ASP A 4 13.82 -24.06 2.75
N THR A 5 14.33 -22.97 3.33
CA THR A 5 13.97 -21.63 2.88
C THR A 5 14.69 -21.42 1.56
N GLN A 6 14.08 -21.93 0.48
CA GLN A 6 14.47 -21.63 -0.89
C GLN A 6 14.13 -20.15 -1.13
N THR A 7 15.06 -19.27 -0.77
CA THR A 7 15.02 -17.86 -1.19
C THR A 7 15.34 -17.84 -2.69
N ASP A 8 14.30 -17.71 -3.51
CA ASP A 8 14.43 -17.42 -4.94
C ASP A 8 15.32 -16.17 -5.12
N PRO A 9 16.51 -16.28 -5.75
CA PRO A 9 17.42 -15.14 -5.93
C PRO A 9 16.98 -14.16 -7.02
N ALA A 10 15.74 -14.25 -7.50
CA ALA A 10 15.21 -13.46 -8.61
C ALA A 10 14.00 -12.59 -8.23
N ALA A 11 13.75 -12.36 -6.94
CA ALA A 11 12.92 -11.25 -6.52
C ALA A 11 13.71 -9.94 -6.75
N THR A 12 13.76 -9.46 -7.99
CA THR A 12 14.22 -8.11 -8.29
C THR A 12 13.25 -7.14 -7.64
N VAL A 13 13.60 -6.67 -6.45
CA VAL A 13 12.96 -5.51 -5.83
C VAL A 13 13.37 -4.32 -6.69
N ASP A 14 12.50 -3.95 -7.62
CA ASP A 14 12.67 -2.76 -8.44
C ASP A 14 12.27 -1.56 -7.60
N GLU A 15 13.20 -0.60 -7.41
CA GLU A 15 12.89 0.66 -6.74
C GLU A 15 11.91 1.45 -7.62
N MET A 16 10.63 1.42 -7.24
CA MET A 16 9.63 2.24 -7.90
C MET A 16 9.96 3.71 -7.73
N THR A 17 9.84 4.47 -8.82
CA THR A 17 9.90 5.93 -8.72
C THR A 17 8.72 6.46 -7.89
N PRO A 18 8.85 7.64 -7.26
CA PRO A 18 7.76 8.26 -6.51
C PRO A 18 6.48 8.46 -7.36
N GLU A 19 6.66 8.68 -8.67
CA GLU A 19 5.56 8.85 -9.62
C GLU A 19 4.82 7.54 -9.88
N GLU A 20 5.56 6.44 -10.07
CA GLU A 20 4.98 5.10 -10.23
C GLU A 20 4.29 4.63 -8.95
N GLN A 21 4.88 4.93 -7.80
CA GLN A 21 4.28 4.61 -6.50
C GLN A 21 2.97 5.38 -6.31
N ARG A 22 2.94 6.67 -6.65
CA ARG A 22 1.70 7.46 -6.59
C ARG A 22 0.64 6.92 -7.54
N ALA A 23 1.02 6.54 -8.77
CA ALA A 23 0.09 5.94 -9.73
C ALA A 23 -0.47 4.60 -9.23
N LEU A 24 0.36 3.79 -8.57
CA LEU A 24 -0.07 2.53 -7.95
C LEU A 24 -1.04 2.77 -6.79
N LEU A 25 -0.72 3.71 -5.90
CA LEU A 25 -1.59 4.12 -4.80
C LEU A 25 -2.92 4.65 -5.31
N GLU A 26 -2.92 5.51 -6.33
CA GLU A 26 -4.15 6.05 -6.93
C GLU A 26 -5.02 4.94 -7.51
N ARG A 27 -4.41 3.98 -8.20
CA ARG A 27 -5.13 2.83 -8.75
C ARG A 27 -5.76 1.97 -7.65
N GLU A 28 -5.01 1.66 -6.60
CA GLU A 28 -5.49 0.81 -5.51
C GLU A 28 -6.52 1.52 -4.62
N ALA A 29 -6.32 2.81 -4.31
CA ALA A 29 -7.32 3.62 -3.59
C ALA A 29 -8.63 3.70 -4.37
N ARG A 30 -8.55 3.90 -5.69
CA ARG A 30 -9.74 3.96 -6.55
C ARG A 30 -10.44 2.61 -6.68
N ARG A 31 -9.68 1.53 -6.81
CA ARG A 31 -10.22 0.18 -6.97
C ARG A 31 -10.84 -0.37 -5.69
N ASN A 32 -10.19 -0.14 -4.55
CA ASN A 32 -10.58 -0.76 -3.29
C ASN A 32 -11.53 0.10 -2.47
N LEU A 33 -11.35 1.42 -2.52
CA LEU A 33 -12.04 2.39 -1.64
C LEU A 33 -12.87 3.41 -2.42
N ASN A 34 -12.91 3.32 -3.77
CA ASN A 34 -13.61 4.25 -4.65
C ASN A 34 -13.27 5.73 -4.40
N MET A 35 -12.04 6.02 -3.98
CA MET A 35 -11.56 7.37 -3.71
C MET A 35 -10.18 7.60 -4.35
N SER A 36 -9.80 8.87 -4.49
CA SER A 36 -8.46 9.23 -4.94
C SER A 36 -7.39 8.91 -3.88
N ALA A 37 -6.13 8.77 -4.31
CA ALA A 37 -4.99 8.61 -3.38
C ALA A 37 -4.90 9.78 -2.39
N ASP A 38 -5.13 11.01 -2.86
CA ASP A 38 -5.11 12.22 -2.05
C ASP A 38 -6.23 12.22 -0.99
N GLU A 39 -7.45 11.80 -1.35
CA GLU A 39 -8.54 11.63 -0.39
C GLU A 39 -8.24 10.54 0.64
N PHE A 40 -7.69 9.41 0.19
CA PHE A 40 -7.30 8.33 1.09
C PHE A 40 -6.24 8.82 2.09
N ALA A 41 -5.20 9.50 1.62
CA ALA A 41 -4.15 10.06 2.47
C ALA A 41 -4.68 11.12 3.45
N ALA A 42 -5.64 11.94 3.04
CA ALA A 42 -6.29 12.90 3.93
C ALA A 42 -7.10 12.21 5.04
N LYS A 43 -7.91 11.21 4.69
CA LYS A 43 -8.72 10.44 5.66
C LYS A 43 -7.86 9.58 6.58
N TRP A 44 -6.79 8.99 6.06
CA TRP A 44 -5.80 8.25 6.83
C TRP A 44 -5.13 9.13 7.88
N ARG A 45 -4.66 10.32 7.49
CA ARG A 45 -4.08 11.29 8.44
C ARG A 45 -5.09 11.85 9.43
N ALA A 46 -6.36 11.96 9.06
CA ALA A 46 -7.43 12.33 9.96
C ALA A 46 -7.79 11.23 10.98
N GLY A 47 -7.24 10.01 10.82
CA GLY A 47 -7.57 8.87 11.67
C GLY A 47 -8.94 8.25 11.38
N GLU A 48 -9.58 8.59 10.26
CA GLU A 48 -10.91 8.06 9.87
C GLU A 48 -10.91 6.53 9.68
N PHE A 49 -9.72 5.95 9.48
CA PHE A 49 -9.51 4.52 9.33
C PHE A 49 -8.96 3.85 10.60
N GLN A 50 -8.81 4.56 11.72
CA GLN A 50 -8.37 3.96 12.98
C GLN A 50 -9.42 2.95 13.49
N GLY A 51 -8.98 1.72 13.73
CA GLY A 51 -9.87 0.63 14.12
C GLY A 51 -10.69 0.03 12.96
N ASN A 52 -10.42 0.44 11.72
CA ASN A 52 -10.99 -0.20 10.55
C ASN A 52 -10.23 -1.51 10.26
N GLU A 53 -10.93 -2.64 10.38
CA GLU A 53 -10.39 -3.98 10.12
C GLU A 53 -10.50 -4.40 8.64
N ASP A 54 -10.92 -3.49 7.74
CA ASP A 54 -11.00 -3.79 6.32
C ASP A 54 -9.59 -4.03 5.75
N PRO A 55 -9.28 -5.25 5.28
CA PRO A 55 -7.98 -5.57 4.72
C PRO A 55 -7.62 -4.68 3.52
N LYS A 56 -8.62 -4.13 2.82
CA LYS A 56 -8.41 -3.18 1.73
C LYS A 56 -7.77 -1.88 2.21
N VAL A 57 -8.22 -1.37 3.35
CA VAL A 57 -7.68 -0.15 3.94
C VAL A 57 -6.23 -0.38 4.35
N THR A 58 -5.94 -1.53 4.98
CA THR A 58 -4.56 -1.93 5.32
C THR A 58 -3.69 -2.07 4.08
N GLN A 59 -4.19 -2.70 3.01
CA GLN A 59 -3.45 -2.88 1.76
C GLN A 59 -3.10 -1.55 1.09
N VAL A 60 -4.03 -0.60 1.05
CA VAL A 60 -3.78 0.74 0.48
C VAL A 60 -2.87 1.55 1.40
N ALA A 61 -2.99 1.41 2.72
CA ALA A 61 -2.12 2.07 3.70
C ALA A 61 -0.66 1.61 3.60
N MET A 62 -0.42 0.33 3.28
CA MET A 62 0.94 -0.19 3.04
C MET A 62 1.62 0.40 1.80
N LEU A 63 0.85 0.99 0.87
CA LEU A 63 1.39 1.63 -0.34
C LEU A 63 1.67 3.12 -0.16
N LEU A 64 1.27 3.71 0.98
CA LEU A 64 1.59 5.10 1.26
C LEU A 64 3.11 5.24 1.32
N PRO A 65 3.70 6.16 0.53
CA PRO A 65 5.15 6.33 0.43
C PRO A 65 5.81 6.61 1.77
N ASP A 66 5.06 7.20 2.69
CA ASP A 66 5.50 7.41 4.04
C ASP A 66 4.30 7.44 4.99
N ALA A 67 4.42 6.70 6.08
CA ALA A 67 3.61 6.92 7.26
C ALA A 67 4.03 8.23 7.98
N TRP A 68 3.94 9.38 7.27
CA TRP A 68 4.23 10.73 7.77
C TRP A 68 2.98 11.44 8.31
#